data_AF-A0A965VL47-F1
#
_entry.id   AF-A0A965VL47-F1
#
_cell.length_a   1.000
_cell.length_b   1.000
_cell.length_c   1.000
_cell.angle_alpha   90.00
_cell.angle_beta   90.00
_cell.angle_gamma   90.00
#
_symmetry.space_group_name_H-M   'P 1'
#
loop_
_entity.id
_entity.type
_entity.pdbx_description
1 polymer ?
#
loop_
_entity_poly.entity_id
_entity_poly.type
_entity_poly.pdbx_seq_one_letter_code
_entity_poly.pdbx_strand_id
1 'polypeptide(L)'
;MSTHVDSWYASSTAAVPPRPTLEGDLDADVCVVGGGIAGCSTALHLAERGYRVVLLESELIGWGASGRSGAQAITGVACGQSKLESLVGAGDARRIWDMTVEALRLQRELIDRHRIDCDYVAGQMHVALKPRQERELREEVEVAHARYAHDSLRMVERDELQSLVASERYIAGTYDSSCGHLHPLKYTLGVAAAAERAGAKIFERSRAL
;
A
#
# COMPACT_ATOMS: atom_id res chain seq x y z
N MET A 1 3.53 -29.33 -4.54
CA MET A 1 2.91 -28.00 -4.77
C MET A 1 3.76 -26.98 -4.03
N SER A 2 4.37 -26.04 -4.73
CA SER A 2 5.09 -24.95 -4.07
C SER A 2 4.04 -24.06 -3.39
N THR A 3 4.02 -24.13 -2.07
CA THR A 3 3.31 -23.20 -1.20
C THR A 3 4.05 -21.86 -1.25
N HIS A 4 3.35 -20.77 -0.94
CA HIS A 4 3.98 -19.46 -0.73
C HIS A 4 5.11 -19.57 0.33
N VAL A 5 5.98 -18.57 0.41
CA VAL A 5 7.07 -18.58 1.41
C VAL A 5 6.49 -18.71 2.82
N ASP A 6 7.17 -19.43 3.69
CA ASP A 6 6.76 -19.55 5.09
C ASP A 6 6.82 -18.18 5.78
N SER A 7 5.65 -17.61 6.04
CA SER A 7 5.49 -16.28 6.61
C SER A 7 4.11 -16.18 7.26
N TRP A 8 3.97 -15.27 8.23
CA TRP A 8 2.67 -14.99 8.85
C TRP A 8 1.62 -14.61 7.80
N TYR A 9 2.00 -13.83 6.79
CA TYR A 9 1.08 -13.43 5.72
C TYR A 9 0.60 -14.61 4.88
N ALA A 10 1.48 -15.55 4.54
CA ALA A 10 1.11 -16.75 3.80
C ALA A 10 0.21 -17.68 4.63
N SER A 11 0.51 -17.83 5.93
CA SER A 11 -0.25 -18.73 6.82
C SER A 11 -1.61 -18.18 7.25
N SER A 12 -1.80 -16.86 7.22
CA SER A 12 -3.07 -16.18 7.54
C SER A 12 -3.92 -15.82 6.32
N THR A 13 -3.49 -16.23 5.11
CA THR A 13 -4.26 -16.09 3.87
C THR A 13 -4.95 -17.42 3.53
N ALA A 14 -6.19 -17.35 3.02
CA ALA A 14 -6.87 -18.54 2.51
C ALA A 14 -6.11 -19.14 1.31
N ALA A 15 -6.30 -20.45 1.07
CA ALA A 15 -5.71 -21.09 -0.10
C ALA A 15 -6.21 -20.43 -1.39
N VAL A 16 -5.29 -19.93 -2.21
CA VAL A 16 -5.59 -19.35 -3.52
C VAL A 16 -5.51 -20.44 -4.57
N PRO A 17 -6.46 -20.52 -5.52
CA PRO A 17 -6.34 -21.42 -6.66
C PRO A 17 -5.03 -21.17 -7.42
N PRO A 18 -4.30 -22.22 -7.81
CA PRO A 18 -3.05 -22.04 -8.56
C PRO A 18 -3.33 -21.39 -9.91
N ARG A 19 -2.48 -20.44 -10.31
CA ARG A 19 -2.49 -19.91 -11.69
C ARG A 19 -1.63 -20.79 -12.61
N PRO A 20 -1.95 -20.85 -13.91
CA PRO A 20 -1.20 -21.66 -14.85
C PRO A 20 0.22 -21.10 -15.05
N THR A 21 1.14 -21.98 -15.46
CA THR A 21 2.39 -21.60 -16.10
C THR A 21 2.12 -21.26 -17.56
N LEU A 22 2.82 -20.26 -18.12
CA LEU A 22 2.72 -19.97 -19.54
C LEU A 22 3.28 -21.14 -20.35
N GLU A 23 2.48 -21.65 -21.27
CA GLU A 23 2.87 -22.68 -22.22
C GLU A 23 2.81 -22.12 -23.65
N GLY A 24 3.93 -22.17 -24.36
CA GLY A 24 4.04 -21.66 -25.72
C GLY A 24 3.99 -20.14 -25.83
N ASP A 25 3.65 -19.67 -27.04
CA ASP A 25 3.64 -18.25 -27.38
C ASP A 25 2.24 -17.64 -27.17
N LEU A 26 2.22 -16.37 -26.76
CA LEU A 26 0.98 -15.63 -26.54
C LEU A 26 1.13 -14.17 -26.99
N ASP A 27 0.20 -13.69 -27.79
CA ASP A 27 0.11 -12.29 -28.17
C ASP A 27 -0.55 -11.44 -27.08
N ALA A 28 0.06 -10.30 -26.78
CA ALA A 28 -0.46 -9.29 -25.86
C ALA A 28 -0.21 -7.89 -26.44
N ASP A 29 -1.06 -6.93 -26.07
CA ASP A 29 -0.77 -5.51 -26.35
C ASP A 29 0.25 -4.99 -25.32
N VAL A 30 0.18 -5.49 -24.08
CA VAL A 30 1.14 -5.18 -23.01
C VAL A 30 1.50 -6.44 -22.23
N CYS A 31 2.80 -6.70 -22.09
CA CYS A 31 3.36 -7.71 -21.19
C CYS A 31 3.89 -7.05 -19.92
N VAL A 32 3.38 -7.45 -18.76
CA VAL A 32 3.79 -6.98 -17.43
C VAL A 32 4.68 -8.04 -16.79
N VAL A 33 5.89 -7.66 -16.41
CA VAL A 33 6.85 -8.56 -15.75
C VAL A 33 6.86 -8.28 -14.24
N GLY A 34 6.44 -9.27 -13.46
CA GLY A 34 6.41 -9.24 -12.00
C GLY A 34 5.01 -9.13 -11.41
N GLY A 35 4.66 -10.10 -10.58
CA GLY A 35 3.40 -10.25 -9.84
C GLY A 35 3.38 -9.54 -8.48
N GLY A 36 4.13 -8.44 -8.35
CA GLY A 36 4.02 -7.54 -7.21
C GLY A 36 2.80 -6.60 -7.34
N ILE A 37 2.58 -5.76 -6.34
CA ILE A 37 1.45 -4.84 -6.31
C ILE A 37 1.42 -3.85 -7.48
N ALA A 38 2.60 -3.33 -7.86
CA ALA A 38 2.72 -2.43 -8.99
C ALA A 38 2.36 -3.13 -10.32
N GLY A 39 2.83 -4.37 -10.51
CA GLY A 39 2.50 -5.17 -11.69
C GLY A 39 1.02 -5.54 -11.75
N CYS A 40 0.45 -6.00 -10.64
CA CYS A 40 -0.98 -6.34 -10.56
C CYS A 40 -1.87 -5.11 -10.80
N SER A 41 -1.54 -3.97 -10.19
CA SER A 41 -2.25 -2.70 -10.41
C SER A 41 -2.13 -2.24 -11.87
N THR A 42 -0.94 -2.34 -12.47
CA THR A 42 -0.73 -2.01 -13.88
C THR A 42 -1.59 -2.90 -14.77
N ALA A 43 -1.61 -4.21 -14.52
CA ALA A 43 -2.41 -5.15 -15.29
C ALA A 43 -3.91 -4.87 -15.17
N LEU A 44 -4.40 -4.60 -13.96
CA LEU A 44 -5.80 -4.21 -13.73
C LEU A 44 -6.18 -2.96 -14.54
N HIS A 45 -5.45 -1.86 -14.36
CA HIS A 45 -5.83 -0.59 -14.97
C HIS A 45 -5.66 -0.58 -16.51
N LEU A 46 -4.78 -1.41 -17.07
CA LEU A 46 -4.68 -1.58 -18.52
C LEU A 46 -5.80 -2.47 -19.05
N ALA A 47 -6.12 -3.57 -18.36
CA ALA A 47 -7.23 -4.43 -18.75
C ALA A 47 -8.58 -3.71 -18.69
N GLU A 48 -8.82 -2.87 -17.66
CA GLU A 48 -10.02 -2.02 -17.58
C GLU A 48 -10.14 -1.01 -18.74
N ARG A 49 -9.02 -0.66 -19.40
CA ARG A 49 -9.00 0.18 -20.60
C ARG A 49 -9.14 -0.61 -21.91
N GLY A 50 -9.32 -1.93 -21.83
CA GLY A 50 -9.55 -2.81 -22.97
C GLY A 50 -8.30 -3.35 -23.66
N TYR A 51 -7.10 -3.17 -23.07
CA TYR A 51 -5.87 -3.76 -23.60
C TYR A 51 -5.83 -5.27 -23.32
N ARG A 52 -5.26 -6.05 -24.25
CA ARG A 52 -4.90 -7.45 -24.01
C ARG A 52 -3.63 -7.50 -23.16
N VAL A 53 -3.79 -7.73 -21.86
CA VAL A 53 -2.67 -7.73 -20.92
C VAL A 53 -2.30 -9.15 -20.51
N VAL A 54 -0.99 -9.42 -20.51
CA VAL A 54 -0.39 -10.63 -19.94
C VAL A 54 0.54 -10.23 -18.81
N LEU A 55 0.39 -10.84 -17.63
CA LEU A 55 1.31 -10.70 -16.50
C LEU A 55 2.09 -12.00 -16.31
N LEU A 56 3.41 -11.90 -16.24
CA LEU A 56 4.31 -13.02 -15.94
C LEU A 56 4.96 -12.83 -14.57
N GLU A 57 4.77 -13.80 -13.68
CA GLU A 57 5.45 -13.88 -12.39
C GLU A 57 6.31 -15.15 -12.34
N SER A 58 7.58 -14.99 -11.99
CA SER A 58 8.55 -16.08 -11.85
C SER A 58 8.23 -17.09 -10.74
N GLU A 59 7.48 -16.67 -9.72
CA GLU A 59 7.09 -17.47 -8.56
C GLU A 59 5.55 -17.46 -8.42
N LEU A 60 5.02 -16.91 -7.32
CA LEU A 60 3.59 -16.69 -7.06
C LEU A 60 3.29 -15.19 -6.93
N ILE A 61 2.04 -14.78 -7.17
CA ILE A 61 1.62 -13.39 -6.91
C ILE A 61 1.96 -12.98 -5.47
N GLY A 62 2.57 -11.81 -5.32
CA GLY A 62 2.99 -11.29 -4.02
C GLY A 62 4.15 -12.06 -3.38
N TRP A 63 4.90 -12.90 -4.12
CA TRP A 63 6.04 -13.64 -3.56
C TRP A 63 7.10 -12.74 -2.95
N GLY A 64 7.36 -11.57 -3.55
CA GLY A 64 8.38 -10.61 -3.12
C GLY A 64 7.94 -9.66 -2.00
N ALA A 65 8.37 -8.40 -2.09
CA ALA A 65 8.10 -7.38 -1.07
C ALA A 65 6.59 -7.11 -0.88
N SER A 66 5.81 -7.13 -1.97
CA SER A 66 4.39 -6.78 -1.94
C SER A 66 3.52 -7.73 -1.10
N GLY A 67 3.91 -8.98 -0.89
CA GLY A 67 3.20 -9.89 0.01
C GLY A 67 3.76 -9.94 1.43
N ARG A 68 4.86 -9.23 1.72
CA ARG A 68 5.63 -9.36 2.98
C ARG A 68 6.03 -8.04 3.64
N SER A 69 5.56 -6.92 3.12
CA SER A 69 5.84 -5.60 3.68
C SER A 69 5.20 -5.42 5.08
N GLY A 70 5.57 -4.36 5.80
CA GLY A 70 4.86 -3.94 7.02
C GLY A 70 3.47 -3.35 6.76
N ALA A 71 3.11 -3.14 5.48
CA ALA A 71 1.78 -2.81 5.00
C ALA A 71 1.12 -1.56 5.63
N GLN A 72 1.94 -0.60 6.02
CA GLN A 72 1.49 0.73 6.42
C GLN A 72 1.10 1.51 5.17
N ALA A 73 -0.16 1.90 5.11
CA ALA A 73 -0.73 2.74 4.05
C ALA A 73 -0.75 4.18 4.57
N ILE A 74 0.39 4.87 4.42
CA ILE A 74 0.63 6.21 4.99
C ILE A 74 1.01 7.24 3.92
N THR A 75 0.71 8.51 4.18
CA THR A 75 1.09 9.64 3.31
C THR A 75 2.55 10.01 3.45
N GLY A 76 3.10 10.65 2.40
CA GLY A 76 4.46 11.15 2.39
C GLY A 76 5.52 10.05 2.20
N VAL A 77 6.75 10.36 2.58
CA VAL A 77 7.92 9.49 2.40
C VAL A 77 8.74 9.39 3.68
N ALA A 78 9.59 8.37 3.78
CA ALA A 78 10.29 8.00 5.01
C ALA A 78 11.16 9.12 5.63
N CYS A 79 11.67 10.07 4.83
CA CYS A 79 12.52 11.15 5.35
C CYS A 79 11.72 12.31 5.98
N GLY A 80 10.39 12.30 5.88
CA GLY A 80 9.52 13.39 6.31
C GLY A 80 9.45 14.53 5.29
N GLN A 81 8.33 15.27 5.32
CA GLN A 81 8.00 16.20 4.26
C GLN A 81 8.94 17.42 4.21
N SER A 82 9.28 18.01 5.36
CA SER A 82 10.24 19.12 5.42
C SER A 82 11.62 18.76 4.88
N LYS A 83 12.08 17.52 5.12
CA LYS A 83 13.35 17.04 4.56
C LYS A 83 13.25 16.83 3.06
N LEU A 84 12.16 16.25 2.58
CA LEU A 84 11.90 16.08 1.14
C LEU A 84 11.96 17.42 0.41
N GLU A 85 11.31 18.45 0.93
CA GLU A 85 11.35 19.80 0.35
C GLU A 85 12.77 20.36 0.24
N SER A 86 13.63 20.12 1.24
CA SER A 86 15.03 20.55 1.18
C SER A 86 15.83 19.85 0.07
N LEU A 87 15.40 18.65 -0.34
CA LEU A 87 16.08 17.82 -1.34
C LEU A 87 15.61 18.10 -2.77
N VAL A 88 14.30 18.31 -2.95
CA VAL A 88 13.70 18.41 -4.31
C VAL A 88 13.00 19.75 -4.57
N GLY A 89 12.93 20.64 -3.58
CA GLY A 89 12.18 21.89 -3.65
C GLY A 89 10.70 21.69 -3.31
N ALA A 90 10.04 22.78 -2.92
CA ALA A 90 8.66 22.74 -2.44
C ALA A 90 7.65 22.25 -3.50
N GLY A 91 7.84 22.60 -4.77
CA GLY A 91 6.95 22.19 -5.86
C GLY A 91 6.96 20.67 -6.08
N ASP A 92 8.13 20.05 -6.10
CA ASP A 92 8.28 18.61 -6.35
C ASP A 92 7.88 17.81 -5.12
N ALA A 93 8.21 18.31 -3.92
CA ALA A 93 7.72 17.73 -2.68
C ALA A 93 6.19 17.74 -2.61
N ARG A 94 5.54 18.80 -3.08
CA ARG A 94 4.07 18.87 -3.21
C ARG A 94 3.53 17.84 -4.20
N ARG A 95 4.14 17.70 -5.38
CA ARG A 95 3.73 16.67 -6.35
C ARG A 95 3.84 15.26 -5.77
N ILE A 96 4.91 14.97 -5.05
CA ILE A 96 5.11 13.67 -4.37
C ILE A 96 4.05 13.47 -3.29
N TRP A 97 3.77 14.49 -2.49
CA TRP A 97 2.72 14.44 -1.47
C TRP A 97 1.36 14.09 -2.09
N ASP A 98 0.94 14.85 -3.10
CA ASP A 98 -0.35 14.68 -3.78
C ASP A 98 -0.47 13.26 -4.37
N MET A 99 0.62 12.71 -4.95
CA MET A 99 0.65 11.32 -5.42
C MET A 99 0.43 10.31 -4.28
N THR A 100 0.97 10.54 -3.09
CA THR A 100 0.75 9.63 -1.95
C THR A 100 -0.70 9.67 -1.47
N VAL A 101 -1.30 10.86 -1.39
CA VAL A 101 -2.71 11.05 -1.03
C VAL A 101 -3.62 10.36 -2.06
N GLU A 102 -3.34 10.56 -3.34
CA GLU A 102 -4.06 9.90 -4.43
C GLU A 102 -3.93 8.37 -4.36
N ALA A 103 -2.73 7.86 -4.09
CA ALA A 103 -2.48 6.42 -3.99
C ALA A 103 -3.30 5.78 -2.86
N LEU A 104 -3.40 6.41 -1.69
CA LEU A 104 -4.22 5.90 -0.58
C LEU A 104 -5.72 5.96 -0.90
N ARG A 105 -6.18 7.02 -1.57
CA ARG A 105 -7.56 7.11 -2.06
C ARG A 105 -7.87 5.99 -3.05
N LEU A 106 -7.02 5.81 -4.06
CA LEU A 106 -7.16 4.75 -5.06
C LEU A 106 -7.16 3.36 -4.41
N GLN A 107 -6.27 3.13 -3.44
CA GLN A 107 -6.21 1.86 -2.70
C GLN A 107 -7.56 1.53 -2.05
N ARG A 108 -8.17 2.49 -1.33
CA ARG A 108 -9.49 2.31 -0.72
C ARG A 108 -10.58 2.07 -1.77
N GLU A 109 -10.57 2.83 -2.86
CA GLU A 109 -11.52 2.65 -3.95
C GLU A 109 -11.43 1.27 -4.60
N LEU A 110 -10.22 0.72 -4.76
CA LEU A 110 -10.01 -0.62 -5.29
C LEU A 110 -10.49 -1.69 -4.30
N ILE A 111 -10.23 -1.50 -3.00
CA ILE A 111 -10.74 -2.38 -1.94
C ILE A 111 -12.26 -2.46 -2.01
N ASP A 112 -12.94 -1.32 -2.05
CA ASP A 112 -14.40 -1.25 -2.07
C ASP A 112 -14.97 -1.79 -3.39
N ARG A 113 -14.47 -1.32 -4.53
CA ARG A 113 -14.97 -1.67 -5.87
C ARG A 113 -14.87 -3.17 -6.13
N HIS A 114 -13.76 -3.79 -5.75
CA HIS A 114 -13.49 -5.19 -6.01
C HIS A 114 -13.75 -6.11 -4.83
N ARG A 115 -14.25 -5.57 -3.71
CA ARG A 115 -14.52 -6.29 -2.45
C ARG A 115 -13.31 -7.09 -1.99
N ILE A 116 -12.16 -6.43 -1.93
CA ILE A 116 -10.90 -7.07 -1.54
C ILE A 116 -10.88 -7.23 -0.03
N ASP A 117 -11.05 -8.46 0.45
CA ASP A 117 -10.94 -8.81 1.86
C ASP A 117 -9.47 -8.87 2.28
N CYS A 118 -8.88 -7.70 2.57
CA CYS A 118 -7.47 -7.57 2.96
C CYS A 118 -7.28 -7.02 4.37
N ASP A 119 -8.23 -7.25 5.28
CA ASP A 119 -8.15 -6.81 6.67
C ASP A 119 -7.79 -5.31 6.78
N TYR A 120 -8.37 -4.46 5.92
CA TYR A 120 -8.07 -3.03 5.95
C TYR A 120 -8.61 -2.40 7.23
N VAL A 121 -7.77 -1.62 7.88
CA VAL A 121 -8.11 -0.85 9.07
C VAL A 121 -7.64 0.58 8.85
N ALA A 122 -8.58 1.51 8.94
CA ALA A 122 -8.31 2.94 8.83
C ALA A 122 -7.65 3.49 10.10
N GLY A 123 -6.86 4.54 9.91
CA GLY A 123 -6.14 5.21 10.97
C GLY A 123 -4.69 4.75 11.09
N GLN A 124 -3.79 5.70 11.27
CA GLN A 124 -2.43 5.46 11.69
C GLN A 124 -2.07 6.42 12.82
N MET A 125 -1.27 5.95 13.77
CA MET A 125 -0.76 6.76 14.87
C MET A 125 0.77 6.82 14.88
N HIS A 126 1.30 8.01 15.12
CA HIS A 126 2.69 8.21 15.53
C HIS A 126 2.71 8.66 16.99
N VAL A 127 3.51 8.03 17.84
CA VAL A 127 3.52 8.31 19.28
C VAL A 127 4.86 8.85 19.75
N ALA A 128 4.82 9.84 20.64
CA ALA A 128 5.96 10.46 21.26
C ALA A 128 6.23 9.87 22.66
N LEU A 129 7.50 9.63 22.97
CA LEU A 129 8.00 9.22 24.29
C LEU A 129 8.74 10.35 25.02
N LYS A 130 9.14 11.40 24.31
CA LYS A 130 9.98 12.50 24.83
C LYS A 130 9.42 13.86 24.42
N PRO A 131 9.57 14.92 25.25
CA PRO A 131 9.06 16.26 24.93
C PRO A 131 9.53 16.82 23.58
N ARG A 132 10.75 16.46 23.14
CA ARG A 132 11.26 16.81 21.81
C ARG A 132 10.39 16.23 20.68
N GLN A 133 9.98 14.97 20.81
CA GLN A 133 9.18 14.27 19.81
C GLN A 133 7.77 14.85 19.75
N GLU A 134 7.18 15.21 20.89
CA GLU A 134 5.89 15.89 20.93
C GLU A 134 5.94 17.22 20.16
N ARG A 135 6.97 18.04 20.37
CA ARG A 135 7.14 19.28 19.62
C ARG A 135 7.26 19.02 18.11
N GLU A 136 8.05 18.02 17.71
CA GLU A 136 8.20 17.61 16.31
C GLU A 136 6.87 17.19 15.68
N LEU A 137 6.04 16.44 16.41
CA LEU A 137 4.71 16.05 15.96
C LEU A 137 3.76 17.26 15.81
N ARG A 138 3.80 18.22 16.72
CA ARG A 138 2.99 19.46 16.61
C ARG A 138 3.41 20.27 15.39
N GLU A 139 4.71 20.45 15.17
CA GLU A 139 5.25 21.12 13.99
C GLU A 139 4.83 20.39 12.70
N GLU A 140 4.85 19.05 12.68
CA GLU A 140 4.39 18.24 11.54
C GLU A 140 2.91 18.48 11.22
N VAL A 141 2.04 18.49 12.24
CA VAL A 141 0.60 18.79 12.06
C VAL A 141 0.39 20.18 11.47
N GLU A 142 1.04 21.20 12.03
CA GLU A 142 0.93 22.58 11.54
C GLU A 142 1.39 22.70 10.07
N VAL A 143 2.51 22.09 9.71
CA VAL A 143 3.04 22.07 8.35
C VAL A 143 2.09 21.35 7.40
N ALA A 144 1.58 20.19 7.80
CA ALA A 144 0.66 19.39 7.00
C ALA A 144 -0.64 20.15 6.70
N HIS A 145 -1.20 20.85 7.68
CA HIS A 145 -2.40 21.68 7.51
C HIS A 145 -2.09 22.89 6.61
N ALA A 146 -1.10 23.69 6.99
CA ALA A 146 -0.86 24.99 6.36
C ALA A 146 -0.37 24.89 4.90
N ARG A 147 0.37 23.83 4.55
CA ARG A 147 1.07 23.73 3.25
C ARG A 147 0.53 22.65 2.34
N TYR A 148 -0.12 21.64 2.93
CA TYR A 148 -0.59 20.46 2.21
C TYR A 148 -2.11 20.24 2.33
N ALA A 149 -2.83 21.09 3.06
CA ALA A 149 -4.27 20.97 3.31
C ALA A 149 -4.67 19.57 3.81
N HIS A 150 -3.82 19.00 4.67
CA HIS A 150 -3.96 17.63 5.16
C HIS A 150 -4.67 17.57 6.51
N ASP A 151 -5.94 17.95 6.51
CA ASP A 151 -6.73 18.17 7.73
C ASP A 151 -7.07 16.86 8.49
N SER A 152 -6.82 15.69 7.87
CA SER A 152 -7.08 14.39 8.51
C SER A 152 -6.06 14.02 9.59
N LEU A 153 -4.88 14.64 9.57
CA LEU A 153 -3.84 14.48 10.58
C LEU A 153 -4.12 15.42 11.74
N ARG A 154 -4.22 14.89 12.97
CA ARG A 154 -4.41 15.70 14.18
C ARG A 154 -3.50 15.26 15.31
N MET A 155 -3.29 16.16 16.27
CA MET A 155 -2.71 15.81 17.55
C MET A 155 -3.68 14.93 18.38
N VAL A 156 -3.09 14.04 19.15
CA VAL A 156 -3.73 13.22 20.18
C VAL A 156 -2.98 13.50 21.48
N GLU A 157 -3.66 14.15 22.42
CA GLU A 157 -3.11 14.47 23.73
C GLU A 157 -3.06 13.22 24.63
N ARG A 158 -2.26 13.25 25.70
CA ARG A 158 -2.02 12.10 26.59
C ARG A 158 -3.30 11.41 27.08
N ASP A 159 -4.30 12.18 27.49
CA ASP A 159 -5.54 11.64 28.07
C ASP A 159 -6.33 10.82 27.04
N GLU A 160 -6.40 11.29 25.79
CA GLU A 160 -7.02 10.54 24.70
C GLU A 160 -6.14 9.34 24.29
N LEU A 161 -4.82 9.51 24.25
CA LEU A 161 -3.87 8.51 23.80
C LEU A 161 -3.97 7.20 24.60
N GLN A 162 -4.18 7.29 25.91
CA GLN A 162 -4.33 6.10 26.78
C GLN A 162 -5.57 5.26 26.45
N SER A 163 -6.59 5.86 25.82
CA SER A 163 -7.77 5.13 25.34
C SER A 163 -7.53 4.39 24.01
N LEU A 164 -6.56 4.86 23.22
CA LEU A 164 -6.21 4.30 21.90
C LEU A 164 -5.06 3.30 21.97
N VAL A 165 -4.11 3.51 22.89
CA VAL A 165 -2.93 2.67 23.07
C VAL A 165 -2.81 2.32 24.54
N ALA A 166 -2.88 1.02 24.85
CA ALA A 166 -2.78 0.49 26.21
C ALA A 166 -1.33 0.57 26.76
N SER A 167 -0.79 1.78 26.89
CA SER A 167 0.55 2.07 27.40
C SER A 167 0.65 3.47 28.01
N GLU A 168 1.19 3.56 29.22
CA GLU A 168 1.42 4.83 29.92
C GLU A 168 2.70 5.58 29.46
N ARG A 169 3.52 4.91 28.64
CA ARG A 169 4.86 5.41 28.24
C ARG A 169 4.79 6.62 27.31
N TYR A 170 3.76 6.70 26.49
CA TYR A 170 3.64 7.75 25.48
C TYR A 170 3.07 9.03 26.09
N ILE A 171 3.60 10.17 25.67
CA ILE A 171 3.26 11.48 26.23
C ILE A 171 2.33 12.30 25.32
N ALA A 172 2.31 11.99 24.02
CA ALA A 172 1.47 12.58 22.99
C ALA A 172 1.53 11.70 21.73
N GLY A 173 0.69 11.97 20.75
CA GLY A 173 0.78 11.35 19.43
C GLY A 173 0.09 12.18 18.35
N THR A 174 0.15 11.68 17.13
CA THR A 174 -0.70 12.09 16.03
C THR A 174 -1.60 10.95 15.60
N TYR A 175 -2.75 11.27 15.03
CA TYR A 175 -3.64 10.32 14.38
C TYR A 175 -4.03 10.86 13.02
N ASP A 176 -3.86 10.04 11.98
CA ASP A 176 -4.31 10.34 10.62
C ASP A 176 -5.37 9.36 10.18
N SER A 177 -6.60 9.85 10.04
CA SER A 177 -7.76 9.06 9.61
C SER A 177 -7.73 8.69 8.13
N SER A 178 -6.92 9.36 7.32
CA SER A 178 -6.76 9.06 5.89
C SER A 178 -5.76 7.92 5.63
N CYS A 179 -4.95 7.59 6.62
CA CYS A 179 -3.97 6.50 6.58
C CYS A 179 -4.60 5.17 7.04
N GLY A 180 -3.82 4.10 7.05
CA GLY A 180 -4.26 2.83 7.59
C GLY A 180 -3.22 1.72 7.50
N HIS A 181 -3.69 0.50 7.69
CA HIS A 181 -2.93 -0.70 7.46
C HIS A 181 -3.81 -1.77 6.81
N LEU A 182 -3.18 -2.76 6.20
CA LEU A 182 -3.86 -3.90 5.58
C LEU A 182 -2.99 -5.15 5.62
N HIS A 183 -3.55 -6.27 5.23
CA HIS A 183 -2.83 -7.49 4.95
C HIS A 183 -2.24 -7.44 3.52
N PRO A 184 -0.91 -7.32 3.36
CA PRO A 184 -0.26 -7.00 2.08
C PRO A 184 -0.43 -8.10 1.02
N LEU A 185 -0.34 -9.37 1.42
CA LEU A 185 -0.54 -10.49 0.50
C LEU A 185 -2.00 -10.58 0.04
N LYS A 186 -2.99 -10.59 0.95
CA LYS A 186 -4.42 -10.52 0.62
C LYS A 186 -4.75 -9.36 -0.32
N TYR A 187 -4.22 -8.16 -0.08
CA TYR A 187 -4.45 -7.02 -0.97
C TYR A 187 -3.87 -7.26 -2.36
N THR A 188 -2.60 -7.68 -2.46
CA THR A 188 -1.95 -7.98 -3.75
C THR A 188 -2.71 -9.07 -4.53
N LEU A 189 -3.15 -10.13 -3.84
CA LEU A 189 -3.96 -11.19 -4.44
C LEU A 189 -5.33 -10.70 -4.90
N GLY A 190 -5.97 -9.82 -4.13
CA GLY A 190 -7.25 -9.20 -4.49
C GLY A 190 -7.15 -8.33 -5.74
N VAL A 191 -6.06 -7.55 -5.88
CA VAL A 191 -5.78 -6.75 -7.08
C VAL A 191 -5.49 -7.66 -8.28
N ALA A 192 -4.73 -8.74 -8.10
CA ALA A 192 -4.51 -9.72 -9.17
C ALA A 192 -5.82 -10.36 -9.64
N ALA A 193 -6.68 -10.78 -8.71
CA ALA A 193 -8.00 -11.33 -9.02
C ALA A 193 -8.91 -10.30 -9.70
N ALA A 194 -8.80 -9.01 -9.35
CA ALA A 194 -9.49 -7.95 -10.05
C ALA A 194 -8.99 -7.79 -11.49
N ALA A 195 -7.68 -7.86 -11.73
CA ALA A 195 -7.10 -7.81 -13.06
C ALA A 195 -7.59 -8.97 -13.94
N GLU A 196 -7.65 -10.18 -13.38
CA GLU A 196 -8.19 -11.37 -14.07
C GLU A 196 -9.65 -11.19 -14.46
N ARG A 197 -10.48 -10.64 -13.55
CA ARG A 197 -11.89 -10.29 -13.85
C ARG A 197 -12.02 -9.21 -14.92
N ALA A 198 -11.06 -8.30 -15.02
CA ALA A 198 -10.99 -7.28 -16.07
C ALA A 198 -10.46 -7.82 -17.41
N GLY A 199 -10.01 -9.08 -17.47
CA GLY A 199 -9.56 -9.75 -18.69
C GLY A 199 -8.05 -9.91 -18.83
N ALA A 200 -7.25 -9.51 -17.84
CA ALA A 200 -5.81 -9.79 -17.84
C ALA A 200 -5.57 -11.31 -17.71
N LYS A 201 -4.56 -11.82 -18.40
CA LYS A 201 -4.07 -13.19 -18.23
C LYS A 201 -2.85 -13.18 -17.32
N ILE A 202 -2.91 -13.91 -16.21
CA ILE A 202 -1.82 -13.97 -15.24
C ILE A 202 -1.22 -15.38 -15.24
N PHE A 203 0.10 -15.46 -15.43
CA PHE A 203 0.85 -16.71 -15.37
C PHE A 203 1.86 -16.65 -14.23
N GLU A 204 1.80 -17.66 -13.37
CA GLU A 204 2.77 -17.87 -12.29
C GLU A 204 3.85 -18.84 -12.75
N ARG A 205 4.96 -18.94 -12.02
CA ARG A 205 6.10 -19.81 -12.36
C ARG A 205 6.62 -19.63 -13.79
N SER A 206 6.50 -18.41 -14.31
CA SER A 206 6.79 -18.03 -15.68
C SER A 206 7.81 -16.90 -15.66
N ARG A 207 9.10 -17.27 -15.66
CA ARG A 207 10.21 -16.32 -15.66
C ARG A 207 10.37 -15.71 -17.06
N ALA A 208 10.32 -14.39 -17.15
CA ALA A 208 10.75 -13.66 -18.35
C ALA A 208 12.27 -13.80 -18.51
N LEU A 209 12.73 -14.11 -19.73
CA LEU A 209 14.14 -14.29 -20.10
C LEU A 209 14.72 -13.04 -20.76
#